data_AF-A0A0N4W3J6-F1
#
_entry.id   AF-A0A0N4W3J6-F1
#
_cell.length_a   1.000
_cell.length_b   1.000
_cell.length_c   1.000
_cell.angle_alpha   90.00
_cell.angle_beta   90.00
_cell.angle_gamma   90.00
#
_symmetry.space_group_name_H-M   'P 1'
#
loop_
_entity.id
_entity.type
_entity.pdbx_description
1 polymer ?
#
loop_
_entity_poly.entity_id
_entity_poly.type
_entity_poly.pdbx_seq_one_letter_code
_entity_poly.pdbx_strand_id
1 'polypeptide(L)'
;MNDNDLELYNEPEDVELRRPTEYPGHFQRLELEARITELWACLRSNRDVPERKYRETDLMREHDRYLICSFCLAKGQHYSDGCPVYNSVERRNLVKCTLCLDTRHYKVWCPKQTRKCMYCGSESHDKALCTLSERVQGPYKELDEIGRELETHEGQLLILEFPTTVENSKMSNCRPGAEHEENIGAVPMRSSSDPRP
;
A
#
# COMPACT_ATOMS: atom_id res chain seq x y z
N MET A 1 -43.49 -37.40 49.12
CA MET A 1 -42.38 -38.19 48.57
C MET A 1 -42.45 -38.10 47.07
N ASN A 2 -41.71 -37.16 46.52
CA ASN A 2 -41.01 -37.33 45.25
C ASN A 2 -39.80 -36.41 45.36
N ASP A 3 -38.79 -36.98 45.98
CA ASP A 3 -37.41 -36.55 45.92
C ASP A 3 -36.96 -36.83 44.48
N ASN A 4 -36.73 -35.78 43.67
CA ASN A 4 -35.82 -35.92 42.55
C ASN A 4 -35.33 -34.58 42.02
N ASP A 5 -34.02 -34.54 41.88
CA ASP A 5 -33.24 -33.70 40.98
C ASP A 5 -33.09 -32.23 41.37
N LEU A 6 -32.34 -32.10 42.47
CA LEU A 6 -31.28 -31.11 42.65
C LEU A 6 -30.51 -30.90 41.33
N GLU A 7 -30.96 -29.95 40.50
CA GLU A 7 -30.17 -29.40 39.41
C GLU A 7 -28.92 -28.75 40.01
N LEU A 8 -27.85 -29.55 40.06
CA LEU A 8 -26.49 -29.11 40.29
C LEU A 8 -26.14 -28.19 39.12
N TYR A 9 -26.30 -26.88 39.33
CA TYR A 9 -25.73 -25.86 38.45
C TYR A 9 -24.24 -26.17 38.38
N ASN A 10 -23.80 -26.69 37.23
CA ASN A 10 -22.39 -26.68 36.87
C ASN A 10 -22.02 -25.20 36.76
N GLU A 11 -21.52 -24.61 37.84
CA GLU A 11 -20.84 -23.34 37.77
C GLU A 11 -19.72 -23.54 36.75
N PRO A 12 -19.71 -22.80 35.64
CA PRO A 12 -18.66 -22.92 34.65
C PRO A 12 -17.36 -22.65 35.40
N GLU A 13 -16.51 -23.68 35.50
CA GLU A 13 -15.15 -23.54 36.01
C GLU A 13 -14.58 -22.28 35.37
N ASP A 14 -14.09 -21.38 36.22
CA ASP A 14 -13.33 -20.21 35.84
C ASP A 14 -12.27 -20.67 34.85
N VAL A 15 -12.58 -20.57 33.55
CA VAL A 15 -11.61 -20.56 32.48
C VAL A 15 -10.85 -19.29 32.78
N GLU A 16 -9.79 -19.43 33.58
CA GLU A 16 -8.79 -18.42 33.80
C GLU A 16 -8.39 -17.98 32.40
N LEU A 17 -9.00 -16.86 32.00
CA LEU A 17 -8.79 -16.19 30.75
C LEU A 17 -7.33 -15.78 30.82
N ARG A 18 -6.44 -16.68 30.39
CA ARG A 18 -4.98 -16.53 30.42
C ARG A 18 -4.72 -15.13 29.92
N ARG A 19 -4.32 -14.25 30.84
CA ARG A 19 -4.07 -12.85 30.50
C ARG A 19 -3.06 -12.90 29.35
N PRO A 20 -3.36 -12.37 28.15
CA PRO A 20 -2.50 -12.52 26.97
C PRO A 20 -1.09 -11.90 27.08
N THR A 21 -0.66 -11.52 28.28
CA THR A 21 0.48 -10.65 28.57
C THR A 21 1.85 -11.33 28.50
N GLU A 22 1.95 -12.63 28.18
CA GLU A 22 3.18 -13.41 28.44
C GLU A 22 3.87 -14.03 27.22
N TYR A 23 3.50 -13.69 25.98
CA TYR A 23 4.29 -14.14 24.82
C TYR A 23 5.28 -13.06 24.35
N PRO A 24 6.50 -13.46 23.92
CA PRO A 24 7.47 -12.55 23.32
C PRO A 24 6.85 -11.83 22.10
N GLY A 25 6.85 -10.50 22.12
CA GLY A 25 6.26 -9.67 21.05
C GLY A 25 4.87 -9.09 21.35
N HIS A 26 4.25 -9.41 22.50
CA HIS A 26 2.95 -8.83 22.88
C HIS A 26 2.92 -7.28 22.84
N PHE A 27 3.96 -6.62 23.37
CA PHE A 27 4.06 -5.15 23.32
C PHE A 27 4.20 -4.61 21.89
N GLN A 28 4.98 -5.28 21.05
CA GLN A 28 5.14 -4.90 19.64
C GLN A 28 3.81 -5.02 18.90
N ARG A 29 3.06 -6.11 19.12
CA ARG A 29 1.71 -6.27 18.56
C ARG A 29 0.78 -5.13 18.98
N LEU A 30 0.74 -4.80 20.27
CA LEU A 30 -0.09 -3.69 20.77
C LEU A 30 0.29 -2.35 20.13
N GLU A 31 1.59 -2.10 19.92
CA GLU A 31 2.08 -0.91 19.24
C GLU A 31 1.63 -0.86 17.77
N LEU A 32 1.75 -1.99 17.06
CA LEU A 32 1.28 -2.13 15.67
C LEU A 32 -0.25 -1.95 15.57
N GLU A 33 -1.03 -2.51 16.49
CA GLU A 33 -2.49 -2.36 16.54
C GLU A 33 -2.92 -0.92 16.84
N ALA A 34 -2.24 -0.25 17.76
CA ALA A 34 -2.43 1.18 18.03
C ALA A 34 -2.12 2.00 16.77
N ARG A 35 -1.02 1.68 16.09
CA ARG A 35 -0.63 2.35 14.84
C ARG A 35 -1.64 2.14 13.73
N ILE A 36 -2.13 0.92 13.52
CA ILE A 36 -3.23 0.61 12.59
C ILE A 36 -4.44 1.50 12.86
N THR A 37 -4.81 1.68 14.14
CA THR A 37 -5.95 2.50 14.54
C THR A 37 -5.77 3.97 14.12
N GLU A 38 -4.58 4.53 14.32
CA GLU A 38 -4.24 5.89 13.86
C GLU A 38 -4.32 6.02 12.33
N LEU A 39 -3.77 5.06 11.60
CA LEU A 39 -3.79 5.04 10.13
C LEU A 39 -5.22 4.99 9.60
N TRP A 40 -6.08 4.15 10.17
CA TRP A 40 -7.51 4.11 9.81
C TRP A 40 -8.25 5.40 10.14
N ALA A 41 -7.89 6.10 11.21
CA ALA A 41 -8.47 7.42 11.52
C ALA A 41 -8.06 8.48 10.46
N CYS A 42 -6.79 8.44 10.02
CA CYS A 42 -6.29 9.28 8.93
C CYS A 42 -7.03 9.00 7.62
N LEU A 43 -7.18 7.73 7.24
CA LEU A 43 -7.86 7.32 6.01
C LEU A 43 -9.35 7.65 6.03
N ARG A 44 -10.05 7.45 7.16
CA ARG A 44 -11.47 7.83 7.29
C ARG A 44 -11.69 9.32 7.05
N SER A 45 -10.80 10.17 7.58
CA SER A 45 -10.84 11.62 7.38
C SER A 45 -10.58 12.05 5.92
N ASN A 46 -9.98 11.19 5.10
CA ASN A 46 -9.55 11.49 3.73
C ASN A 46 -10.09 10.51 2.68
N ARG A 47 -11.19 9.81 2.98
CA ARG A 47 -11.71 8.71 2.14
C ARG A 47 -12.05 9.12 0.71
N ASP A 48 -12.38 10.40 0.50
CA ASP A 48 -12.82 10.95 -0.78
C ASP A 48 -11.65 11.52 -1.62
N VAL A 49 -10.42 11.45 -1.11
CA VAL A 49 -9.24 11.94 -1.83
C VAL A 49 -8.79 10.90 -2.85
N PRO A 50 -8.85 11.20 -4.17
CA PRO A 50 -8.44 10.24 -5.18
C PRO A 50 -6.92 10.07 -5.20
N GLU A 51 -6.47 8.86 -5.52
CA GLU A 51 -5.07 8.56 -5.80
C GLU A 51 -4.58 9.32 -7.04
N ARG A 52 -3.41 9.96 -6.91
CA ARG A 52 -2.72 10.56 -8.05
C ARG A 52 -1.96 9.49 -8.82
N LYS A 53 -2.23 9.43 -10.11
CA LYS A 53 -1.55 8.50 -11.04
C LYS A 53 -0.33 9.17 -11.66
N TYR A 54 0.84 8.58 -11.44
CA TYR A 54 2.07 8.92 -12.14
C TYR A 54 2.29 7.87 -13.22
N ARG A 55 2.04 8.21 -14.48
CA ARG A 55 2.20 7.29 -15.60
C ARG A 55 3.11 7.92 -16.63
N GLU A 56 4.07 7.14 -17.09
CA GLU A 56 5.04 7.58 -18.09
C GLU A 56 4.42 7.70 -19.49
N THR A 57 3.36 6.94 -19.75
CA THR A 57 2.73 6.80 -21.08
C THR A 57 1.21 7.06 -21.10
N ASP A 58 0.69 7.85 -20.16
CA ASP A 58 -0.68 8.38 -20.30
C ASP A 58 -0.66 9.53 -21.33
N LEU A 59 -0.68 9.14 -22.62
CA LEU A 59 -0.72 10.08 -23.72
C LEU A 59 -1.85 11.09 -23.49
N MET A 60 -1.49 12.37 -23.58
CA MET A 60 -2.44 13.46 -23.42
C MET A 60 -3.52 13.36 -24.51
N ARG A 61 -4.69 13.94 -24.24
CA ARG A 61 -5.74 14.06 -25.26
C ARG A 61 -5.17 14.76 -26.50
N GLU A 62 -5.69 14.42 -27.68
CA GLU A 62 -5.12 14.93 -28.94
C GLU A 62 -5.05 16.47 -29.00
N HIS A 63 -6.06 17.16 -28.48
CA HIS A 63 -6.08 18.63 -28.40
C HIS A 63 -5.08 19.21 -27.37
N ASP A 64 -4.66 18.40 -26.40
CA ASP A 64 -3.75 18.78 -25.33
C ASP A 64 -2.29 18.39 -25.63
N ARG A 65 -2.00 17.74 -26.77
CA ARG A 65 -0.65 17.26 -27.15
C ARG A 65 0.41 18.36 -27.25
N TYR A 66 -0.02 19.62 -27.34
CA TYR A 66 0.87 20.77 -27.41
C TYR A 66 1.23 21.33 -26.04
N LEU A 67 0.54 20.90 -24.96
CA LEU A 67 0.85 21.30 -23.61
C LEU A 67 2.22 20.76 -23.20
N ILE A 68 2.89 21.53 -22.35
CA ILE A 68 4.21 21.23 -21.82
C ILE A 68 4.06 21.02 -20.32
N CYS A 69 4.61 19.93 -19.81
CA CYS A 69 4.67 19.70 -18.36
C CYS A 69 5.46 20.83 -17.70
N SER A 70 4.85 21.48 -16.72
CA SER A 70 5.44 22.62 -15.99
C SER A 70 6.67 22.26 -15.15
N PHE A 71 6.96 20.96 -15.01
CA PHE A 71 8.03 20.45 -14.15
C PHE A 71 9.19 19.88 -14.95
N CYS A 72 8.95 18.86 -15.79
CA CYS A 72 10.01 18.22 -16.57
C CYS A 72 10.11 18.72 -18.02
N LEU A 73 9.26 19.66 -18.43
CA LEU A 73 9.23 20.26 -19.77
C LEU A 73 8.94 19.28 -20.93
N ALA A 74 8.53 18.04 -20.63
CA ALA A 74 8.05 17.11 -21.63
C ALA A 74 6.78 17.63 -22.31
N LYS A 75 6.76 17.64 -23.65
CA LYS A 75 5.64 18.12 -24.46
C LYS A 75 4.73 16.97 -24.86
N GLY A 76 3.43 17.10 -24.58
CA GLY A 76 2.40 16.15 -25.03
C GLY A 76 2.43 14.76 -24.41
N GLN A 77 3.37 14.48 -23.51
CA GLN A 77 3.55 13.14 -22.93
C GLN A 77 2.66 12.91 -21.70
N HIS A 78 2.46 13.92 -20.86
CA HIS A 78 1.64 13.82 -19.65
C HIS A 78 1.22 15.23 -19.16
N TYR A 79 0.13 15.28 -18.39
CA TYR A 79 -0.25 16.51 -17.67
C TYR A 79 0.68 16.75 -16.48
N SER A 80 0.92 18.02 -16.14
CA SER A 80 1.80 18.39 -15.00
C SER A 80 1.43 17.67 -13.69
N ASP A 81 0.14 17.45 -13.41
CA ASP A 81 -0.33 16.73 -12.22
C ASP A 81 0.21 15.30 -12.13
N GLY A 82 0.39 14.62 -13.27
CA GLY A 82 0.87 13.25 -13.37
C GLY A 82 2.35 13.10 -13.74
N CYS A 83 3.18 14.14 -13.55
CA CYS A 83 4.59 14.11 -13.92
C CYS A 83 5.35 12.94 -13.22
N PRO A 84 5.97 12.01 -13.98
CA PRO A 84 6.68 10.86 -13.41
C PRO A 84 8.06 11.23 -12.84
N VAL A 85 8.68 12.30 -13.34
CA VAL A 85 10.02 12.75 -12.91
C VAL A 85 9.96 13.44 -11.55
N TYR A 86 8.96 14.29 -11.34
CA TYR A 86 8.76 15.02 -10.10
C TYR A 86 7.46 14.54 -9.49
N ASN A 87 7.51 13.63 -8.51
CA ASN A 87 6.33 13.03 -7.87
C ASN A 87 6.11 13.54 -6.43
N SER A 88 6.84 14.57 -6.02
CA SER A 88 6.93 15.03 -4.63
C SER A 88 6.69 16.53 -4.47
N VAL A 89 6.86 17.01 -3.23
CA VAL A 89 6.70 18.41 -2.81
C VAL A 89 7.65 19.37 -3.56
N GLU A 90 8.73 18.84 -4.14
CA GLU A 90 9.74 19.59 -4.90
C GLU A 90 9.15 20.40 -6.07
N ARG A 91 7.99 19.96 -6.60
CA ARG A 91 7.23 20.68 -7.64
C ARG A 91 6.98 22.15 -7.31
N ARG A 92 6.81 22.49 -6.03
CA ARG A 92 6.53 23.87 -5.61
C ARG A 92 7.69 24.82 -5.86
N ASN A 93 8.92 24.31 -5.84
CA ASN A 93 10.12 25.12 -6.04
C ASN A 93 10.39 25.40 -7.53
N LEU A 94 9.75 24.66 -8.42
CA LEU A 94 9.92 24.77 -9.87
C LEU A 94 9.03 25.85 -10.50
N VAL A 95 8.00 26.32 -9.79
CA VAL A 95 7.01 27.27 -10.31
C VAL A 95 6.91 28.51 -9.43
N LYS A 96 6.67 29.67 -10.04
CA LYS A 96 6.48 30.93 -9.28
C LYS A 96 5.00 31.18 -8.96
N CYS A 97 4.11 30.82 -9.88
CA CYS A 97 2.68 30.96 -9.69
C CYS A 97 2.05 29.61 -9.32
N THR A 98 1.58 29.50 -8.09
CA THR A 98 0.95 28.26 -7.61
C THR A 98 -0.42 27.98 -8.23
N LEU A 99 -1.06 28.94 -8.92
CA LEU A 99 -2.41 28.78 -9.50
C LEU A 99 -2.41 28.30 -10.96
N CYS A 100 -1.38 28.67 -11.72
CA CYS A 100 -1.28 28.33 -13.14
C CYS A 100 0.00 27.58 -13.52
N LEU A 101 0.90 27.33 -12.54
CA LEU A 101 2.16 26.63 -12.72
C LEU A 101 3.18 27.38 -13.62
N ASP A 102 2.98 28.67 -13.85
CA ASP A 102 3.90 29.51 -14.61
C ASP A 102 5.11 29.93 -13.75
N THR A 103 6.27 30.11 -14.40
CA THR A 103 7.54 30.54 -13.81
C THR A 103 7.79 32.04 -14.01
N ARG A 104 6.97 32.73 -14.80
CA ARG A 104 7.16 34.15 -15.17
C ARG A 104 6.54 35.14 -14.21
N HIS A 105 5.52 34.73 -13.45
CA HIS A 105 4.79 35.61 -12.55
C HIS A 105 4.47 34.92 -11.22
N TYR A 106 4.07 35.70 -10.22
CA TYR A 106 3.66 35.21 -8.90
C TYR A 106 2.15 35.16 -8.79
N LYS A 107 1.65 34.39 -7.81
CA LYS A 107 0.21 34.21 -7.55
C LYS A 107 -0.59 35.51 -7.50
N VAL A 108 -0.05 36.56 -6.89
CA VAL A 108 -0.73 37.87 -6.71
C VAL A 108 -1.05 38.56 -8.05
N TRP A 109 -0.32 38.23 -9.12
CA TRP A 109 -0.50 38.80 -10.45
C TRP A 109 -1.08 37.79 -11.45
N CYS A 110 -1.64 36.67 -10.97
CA CYS A 110 -2.17 35.64 -11.84
C CYS A 110 -3.55 36.04 -12.37
N PRO A 111 -3.76 36.13 -13.70
CA PRO A 111 -5.06 36.46 -14.28
C PRO A 111 -6.03 35.27 -14.27
N LYS A 112 -5.55 34.06 -13.97
CA LYS A 112 -6.35 32.83 -14.01
C LYS A 112 -7.31 32.81 -12.83
N GLN A 113 -8.59 32.53 -13.10
CA GLN A 113 -9.60 32.33 -12.07
C GLN A 113 -9.18 31.19 -11.13
N THR A 114 -9.41 31.39 -9.83
CA THR A 114 -9.18 30.36 -8.83
C THR A 114 -10.12 29.17 -9.10
N ARG A 115 -9.57 27.96 -9.04
CA ARG A 115 -10.33 26.71 -9.10
C ARG A 115 -10.06 25.94 -7.82
N LYS A 116 -11.08 25.27 -7.30
CA LYS A 116 -10.92 24.40 -6.13
C LYS A 116 -10.05 23.21 -6.50
N CYS A 117 -9.06 22.93 -5.67
CA CYS A 117 -8.22 21.74 -5.78
C CYS A 117 -9.09 20.51 -5.57
N MET A 118 -9.05 19.55 -6.49
CA MET A 118 -9.86 18.33 -6.39
C MET A 118 -9.45 17.41 -5.23
N TYR A 119 -8.21 17.53 -4.74
CA TYR A 119 -7.72 16.70 -3.64
C TYR A 119 -8.13 17.28 -2.28
N CYS A 120 -7.92 18.59 -2.05
CA CYS A 120 -8.12 19.21 -0.72
C CYS A 120 -9.19 20.30 -0.65
N GLY A 121 -9.85 20.63 -1.77
CA GLY A 121 -10.86 21.68 -1.85
C GLY A 121 -10.35 23.13 -1.82
N SER A 122 -9.06 23.36 -1.54
CA SER A 122 -8.48 24.70 -1.45
C SER A 122 -8.39 25.40 -2.81
N GLU A 123 -8.57 26.72 -2.82
CA GLU A 123 -8.38 27.59 -4.00
C GLU A 123 -6.97 28.21 -4.07
N SER A 124 -6.10 27.83 -3.15
CA SER A 124 -4.80 28.48 -2.97
C SER A 124 -3.71 28.01 -3.95
N HIS A 125 -3.91 26.87 -4.62
CA HIS A 125 -2.94 26.20 -5.47
C HIS A 125 -3.63 25.38 -6.57
N ASP A 126 -2.89 25.10 -7.65
CA ASP A 126 -3.26 24.13 -8.68
C ASP A 126 -3.10 22.71 -8.14
N LYS A 127 -3.99 21.80 -8.57
CA LYS A 127 -4.02 20.41 -8.11
C LYS A 127 -2.65 19.71 -8.23
N ALA A 128 -1.84 20.06 -9.24
CA ALA A 128 -0.51 19.49 -9.45
C ALA A 128 0.50 19.76 -8.32
N LEU A 129 0.22 20.74 -7.44
CA LEU A 129 1.04 21.10 -6.28
C LEU A 129 0.44 20.63 -4.94
N CYS A 130 -0.72 19.97 -4.99
CA CYS A 130 -1.34 19.42 -3.79
C CYS A 130 -0.55 18.20 -3.35
N THR A 131 -0.27 18.10 -2.05
CA THR A 131 0.44 16.95 -1.46
C THR A 131 -0.53 15.99 -0.75
N LEU A 132 -1.83 16.28 -0.77
CA LEU A 132 -2.80 15.52 0.01
C LEU A 132 -2.96 14.11 -0.54
N SER A 133 -2.97 13.95 -1.87
CA SER A 133 -2.97 12.64 -2.54
C SER A 133 -1.85 11.73 -2.03
N GLU A 134 -0.63 12.26 -1.95
CA GLU A 134 0.58 11.54 -1.54
C GLU A 134 0.56 11.23 -0.04
N ARG A 135 0.07 12.17 0.78
CA ARG A 135 -0.10 11.97 2.22
C ARG A 135 -1.11 10.87 2.55
N VAL A 136 -2.13 10.68 1.71
CA VAL A 136 -3.15 9.63 1.89
C VAL A 136 -2.64 8.27 1.40
N GLN A 137 -1.76 8.24 0.40
CA GLN A 137 -1.12 7.00 -0.07
C GLN A 137 -0.17 6.36 0.95
N GLY A 138 0.53 7.18 1.75
CA GLY A 138 1.46 6.69 2.77
C GLY A 138 0.80 5.70 3.76
N PRO A 139 -0.31 6.07 4.42
CA PRO A 139 -1.03 5.19 5.33
C PRO A 139 -1.49 3.86 4.73
N TYR A 140 -1.86 3.82 3.45
CA TYR A 140 -2.22 2.54 2.81
C TYR A 140 -1.02 1.59 2.70
N LYS A 141 0.16 2.12 2.33
CA LYS A 141 1.39 1.32 2.26
C LYS A 141 1.81 0.83 3.64
N GLU A 142 1.71 1.71 4.63
CA GLU A 142 2.06 1.39 6.00
C GLU A 142 1.13 0.32 6.60
N LEU A 143 -0.18 0.38 6.33
CA LEU A 143 -1.11 -0.69 6.73
C LEU A 143 -0.76 -2.04 6.10
N ASP A 144 -0.36 -2.04 4.83
CA ASP A 144 0.06 -3.25 4.10
C ASP A 144 1.38 -3.83 4.65
N GLU A 145 2.32 -2.97 5.05
CA GLU A 145 3.56 -3.36 5.72
C GLU A 145 3.30 -3.94 7.11
N ILE A 146 2.50 -3.27 7.94
CA ILE A 146 2.13 -3.75 9.28
C ILE A 146 1.36 -5.07 9.18
N GLY A 147 0.48 -5.22 8.19
CA GLY A 147 -0.26 -6.47 7.96
C GLY A 147 0.67 -7.66 7.72
N ARG A 148 1.71 -7.49 6.89
CA ARG A 148 2.75 -8.52 6.68
C ARG A 148 3.56 -8.82 7.93
N GLU A 149 3.86 -7.81 8.75
CA GLU A 149 4.59 -7.97 9.99
C GLU A 149 3.80 -8.80 11.00
N LEU A 150 2.50 -8.51 11.17
CA LEU A 150 1.61 -9.28 12.04
C LEU A 150 1.45 -10.74 11.59
N GLU A 151 1.31 -10.98 10.29
CA GLU A 151 1.25 -12.35 9.74
C GLU A 151 2.53 -13.14 10.05
N THR A 152 3.68 -12.48 10.00
CA THR A 152 4.98 -13.09 10.35
C THR A 152 5.04 -13.46 11.84
N HIS A 153 4.53 -12.59 12.71
CA HIS A 153 4.50 -12.84 14.16
C HIS A 153 3.53 -13.96 14.55
N GLU A 154 2.35 -14.03 13.91
CA GLU A 154 1.40 -15.12 14.14
C GLU A 154 1.91 -16.46 13.59
N GLY A 155 2.63 -16.46 12.47
CA GLY A 155 3.31 -17.64 11.93
C GLY A 155 4.42 -18.19 12.83
N GLN A 156 5.15 -17.33 13.55
CA GLN A 156 6.17 -17.75 14.53
C GLN A 156 5.57 -18.36 15.79
N LEU A 157 4.39 -17.89 16.23
CA LEU A 157 3.67 -18.47 17.37
C LEU A 157 3.21 -19.91 17.08
N LEU A 158 2.77 -20.19 15.84
CA LEU A 158 2.37 -21.54 15.43
C LEU A 158 3.53 -22.55 15.34
N ILE A 159 4.78 -22.08 15.16
CA ILE A 159 5.97 -22.96 15.10
C ILE A 159 6.46 -23.33 16.52
N LEU A 160 6.20 -22.50 17.52
CA LEU A 160 6.65 -22.72 18.91
C LEU A 160 5.68 -23.58 19.74
N GLU A 161 4.49 -23.90 19.24
CA GLU A 161 3.48 -24.71 19.96
C GLU A 161 3.52 -26.22 19.66
N PHE A 162 4.43 -26.70 18.81
CA PHE A 162 4.69 -28.14 18.70
C PHE A 162 6.00 -28.49 19.41
N PRO A 163 5.96 -28.94 20.69
CA PRO A 163 7.02 -29.79 21.18
C PRO A 163 7.00 -31.04 20.30
N THR A 164 7.92 -31.13 19.35
CA THR A 164 8.23 -32.39 18.69
C THR A 164 8.83 -33.30 19.75
N THR A 165 7.99 -33.96 20.55
CA THR A 165 8.34 -35.20 21.19
C THR A 165 8.48 -36.22 20.07
N VAL A 166 9.62 -36.18 19.39
CA VAL A 166 10.09 -37.26 18.54
C VAL A 166 10.44 -38.39 19.48
N GLU A 167 9.45 -39.24 19.79
CA GLU A 167 9.75 -40.58 20.25
C GLU A 167 10.47 -41.30 19.12
N ASN A 168 11.73 -41.65 19.40
CA ASN A 168 12.54 -42.58 18.64
C ASN A 168 11.78 -43.90 18.43
N SER A 169 11.13 -44.06 17.29
CA SER A 169 10.78 -45.37 16.77
C SER A 169 11.52 -45.63 15.47
N LYS A 170 12.50 -46.50 15.61
CA LYS A 170 13.24 -47.21 14.57
C LYS A 170 12.32 -47.55 13.38
N MET A 171 12.52 -46.89 12.24
CA MET A 171 12.13 -47.45 10.96
C MET A 171 13.35 -47.59 10.06
N SER A 172 13.44 -48.81 9.57
CA SER A 172 14.49 -49.44 8.81
C SER A 172 14.68 -48.85 7.42
N ASN A 173 15.95 -48.75 7.03
CA ASN A 173 16.52 -48.86 5.69
C ASN A 173 15.55 -49.25 4.55
N CYS A 174 15.34 -48.33 3.60
CA CYS A 174 15.13 -48.67 2.20
C CYS A 174 15.96 -47.72 1.31
N ARG A 175 16.61 -48.33 0.32
CA ARG A 175 17.64 -47.79 -0.57
C ARG A 175 17.11 -46.82 -1.65
N PRO A 176 18.01 -46.09 -2.33
CA PRO A 176 17.69 -45.11 -3.36
C PRO A 176 17.55 -45.76 -4.76
N GLY A 177 16.66 -45.17 -5.54
CA GLY A 177 16.50 -45.34 -7.00
C GLY A 177 15.34 -44.43 -7.39
N ALA A 178 15.30 -43.76 -8.53
CA ALA A 178 16.20 -43.62 -9.66
C ALA A 178 15.72 -42.32 -10.35
N GLU A 179 16.66 -41.44 -10.67
CA GLU A 179 16.76 -40.71 -11.95
C GLU A 179 15.47 -40.63 -12.81
N HIS A 180 14.93 -39.42 -12.95
CA HIS A 180 14.30 -39.02 -14.20
C HIS A 180 14.49 -37.51 -14.43
N GLU A 181 15.47 -37.22 -15.29
CA GLU A 181 15.56 -36.01 -16.08
C GLU A 181 14.35 -35.91 -17.01
N GLU A 182 13.86 -34.68 -17.24
CA GLU A 182 13.12 -34.18 -18.42
C GLU A 182 12.51 -32.82 -18.03
N ASN A 183 12.41 -31.77 -18.84
CA ASN A 183 12.89 -31.50 -20.19
C ASN A 183 12.75 -29.97 -20.38
N ILE A 184 13.67 -29.38 -21.13
CA ILE A 184 13.84 -27.94 -21.31
C ILE A 184 12.92 -27.49 -22.45
N GLY A 185 11.80 -26.86 -22.12
CA GLY A 185 10.88 -26.27 -23.10
C GLY A 185 11.28 -24.85 -23.49
N ALA A 186 12.20 -24.70 -24.44
CA ALA A 186 12.55 -23.42 -25.05
C ALA A 186 11.40 -22.89 -25.93
N VAL A 187 10.93 -21.67 -25.67
CA VAL A 187 9.95 -20.97 -26.51
C VAL A 187 10.69 -20.10 -27.54
N PRO A 188 10.42 -20.24 -28.85
CA PRO A 188 11.07 -19.45 -29.87
C PRO A 188 10.57 -18.00 -29.90
N MET A 189 11.51 -17.05 -29.92
CA MET A 189 11.29 -15.65 -30.23
C MET A 189 10.75 -15.49 -31.66
N ARG A 190 9.60 -14.84 -31.80
CA ARG A 190 9.11 -14.37 -33.11
C ARG A 190 9.72 -12.99 -33.38
N SER A 191 10.67 -12.98 -34.31
CA SER A 191 11.09 -11.82 -35.07
C SER A 191 10.00 -11.48 -36.10
N SER A 192 9.40 -10.30 -35.98
CA SER A 192 8.67 -9.66 -37.06
C SER A 192 9.29 -8.29 -37.31
N SER A 193 10.31 -8.33 -38.17
CA SER A 193 10.62 -7.28 -39.12
C SER A 193 9.37 -6.94 -39.93
N ASP A 194 9.02 -5.65 -40.06
CA ASP A 194 9.19 -4.93 -41.32
C ASP A 194 8.55 -3.52 -41.33
N PRO A 195 8.96 -2.65 -42.27
CA PRO A 195 9.04 -1.21 -42.08
C PRO A 195 7.90 -0.42 -42.76
N ARG A 196 7.78 0.86 -42.35
CA ARG A 196 7.52 2.12 -43.10
C ARG A 196 6.56 2.13 -44.31
N PRO A 197 5.84 3.24 -44.50
CA PRO A 197 6.45 4.47 -45.05
C PRO A 197 6.87 5.51 -44.02
#